data_AF-A0A8H5TJ05-F1
#
_entry.id   AF-A0A8H5TJ05-F1
#
_cell.length_a   1.000
_cell.length_b   1.000
_cell.length_c   1.000
_cell.angle_alpha   90.00
_cell.angle_beta   90.00
_cell.angle_gamma   90.00
#
_symmetry.space_group_name_H-M   'P 1'
#
loop_
_entity.id
_entity.type
_entity.pdbx_description
1 polymer ?
#
loop_
_entity_poly.entity_id
_entity_poly.type
_entity_poly.pdbx_seq_one_letter_code
_entity_poly.pdbx_strand_id
1 'polypeptide(L)'
;MHNKLFTAAALLGAMASASPVIKVTKRDVLTALPQGADDAEVKFQPALDFDGDGCYQTAAIDPDGNLNPGHGATGTPEGDCRDPPQLDNSNTYSRKRCNNGFCAIMYETYFEKDQAVGGSFLGGHRHDWENIVVFTQGDNVVRVAPSCHGKYDNAANEFPIDGSTPLLVYHKDGAGTHCYRFANDADRAEPENPTGSFFKAPLVGWNNWPNTGLRDSMLSNWSGGVGPKLDDEFGDSLKAAAGDGVQGFDPYVDE
;
A
#
# COMPACT_ATOMS: atom_id res chain seq x y z
N MET A 1 8.38 0.92 87.05
CA MET A 1 9.58 1.27 86.26
C MET A 1 10.21 -0.01 85.76
N HIS A 2 10.29 -0.21 84.44
CA HIS A 2 11.34 -0.91 83.68
C HIS A 2 10.82 -1.08 82.24
N ASN A 3 11.24 -0.15 81.40
CA ASN A 3 11.01 -0.09 79.97
C ASN A 3 11.86 -1.20 79.31
N LYS A 4 11.27 -2.08 78.50
CA LYS A 4 12.03 -2.95 77.59
C LYS A 4 11.62 -2.66 76.16
N LEU A 5 12.57 -2.06 75.43
CA LEU A 5 12.50 -1.73 74.03
C LEU A 5 12.90 -2.92 73.13
N PHE A 6 12.27 -2.95 71.96
CA PHE A 6 12.68 -3.45 70.64
C PHE A 6 13.14 -4.91 70.48
N THR A 7 12.50 -5.63 69.55
CA THR A 7 13.06 -5.77 68.18
C THR A 7 11.94 -6.19 67.21
N ALA A 8 11.58 -5.34 66.26
CA ALA A 8 10.78 -5.72 65.10
C ALA A 8 11.77 -6.10 63.98
N ALA A 9 11.82 -7.37 63.62
CA ALA A 9 12.59 -7.82 62.46
C ALA A 9 11.83 -7.41 61.19
N ALA A 10 12.36 -6.43 60.46
CA ALA A 10 11.86 -6.07 59.14
C ALA A 10 12.31 -7.15 58.13
N LEU A 11 11.37 -7.96 57.64
CA LEU A 11 11.58 -8.78 56.45
C LEU A 11 11.66 -7.85 55.23
N LEU A 12 12.86 -7.61 54.71
CA LEU A 12 13.02 -7.09 53.36
C LEU A 12 12.66 -8.20 52.37
N GLY A 13 11.41 -8.19 51.89
CA GLY A 13 11.02 -8.95 50.70
C GLY A 13 11.69 -8.32 49.48
N ALA A 14 12.62 -9.03 48.85
CA ALA A 14 13.15 -8.64 47.55
C ALA A 14 12.03 -8.74 46.51
N MET A 15 11.46 -7.61 46.11
CA MET A 15 10.61 -7.56 44.92
C MET A 15 11.51 -7.71 43.70
N ALA A 16 11.56 -8.92 43.13
CA ALA A 16 12.15 -9.14 41.83
C ALA A 16 11.26 -8.44 40.79
N SER A 17 11.69 -7.25 40.34
CA SER A 17 11.10 -6.57 39.20
C SER A 17 11.33 -7.45 37.96
N ALA A 18 10.34 -8.27 37.60
CA ALA A 18 10.34 -8.93 36.31
C ALA A 18 10.14 -7.85 35.23
N SER A 19 11.23 -7.42 34.60
CA SER A 19 11.14 -6.64 33.37
C SER A 19 10.36 -7.47 32.34
N PRO A 20 9.36 -6.89 31.65
CA PRO A 20 8.66 -7.61 30.60
C PRO A 20 9.69 -8.02 29.54
N VAL A 21 9.75 -9.32 29.25
CA VAL A 21 10.49 -9.81 28.09
C VAL A 21 9.73 -9.28 26.87
N ILE A 22 10.25 -8.23 26.24
CA ILE A 22 9.79 -7.82 24.92
C ILE A 22 10.14 -8.98 23.99
N LYS A 23 9.13 -9.75 23.60
CA LYS A 23 9.26 -10.74 22.54
C LYS A 23 9.50 -9.96 21.25
N VAL A 24 10.75 -9.82 20.86
CA VAL A 24 11.11 -9.34 19.51
C VAL A 24 10.70 -10.45 18.55
N THR A 25 9.48 -10.36 18.02
CA THR A 25 9.07 -11.19 16.90
C THR A 25 9.85 -10.72 15.67
N LYS A 26 10.55 -11.64 15.02
CA LYS A 26 11.13 -11.38 13.68
C LYS A 26 9.99 -10.90 12.79
N ARG A 27 10.14 -9.73 12.17
CA ARG A 27 9.18 -9.21 11.18
C ARG A 27 9.20 -10.11 9.95
N ASP A 28 8.02 -10.42 9.42
CA ASP A 28 7.86 -11.19 8.20
C ASP A 28 7.98 -10.25 6.99
N VAL A 29 9.18 -9.75 6.74
CA VAL A 29 9.49 -9.04 5.49
C VAL A 29 9.65 -10.08 4.40
N LEU A 30 8.67 -10.14 3.51
CA LEU A 30 8.71 -11.03 2.36
C LEU A 30 9.78 -10.61 1.37
N THR A 31 10.32 -11.57 0.62
CA THR A 31 11.15 -11.23 -0.55
C THR A 31 10.25 -10.81 -1.69
N ALA A 32 10.52 -9.66 -2.30
CA ALA A 32 9.75 -9.19 -3.45
C ALA A 32 9.90 -10.13 -4.66
N LEU A 33 8.84 -10.24 -5.45
CA LEU A 33 8.90 -10.85 -6.78
C LEU A 33 9.81 -10.01 -7.70
N PRO A 34 10.50 -10.64 -8.67
CA PRO A 34 11.26 -9.89 -9.67
C PRO A 34 10.33 -9.06 -10.55
N GLN A 35 10.82 -7.91 -11.04
CA GLN A 35 10.11 -7.12 -12.04
C GLN A 35 9.83 -7.96 -13.29
N GLY A 36 8.60 -7.87 -13.79
CA GLY A 36 8.15 -8.61 -14.98
C GLY A 36 7.24 -7.81 -15.93
N ALA A 37 6.76 -6.63 -15.54
CA ALA A 37 5.85 -5.84 -16.38
C ALA A 37 6.44 -5.41 -17.72
N ASP A 38 5.58 -5.18 -18.71
CA ASP A 38 6.02 -4.72 -20.02
C ASP A 38 6.42 -3.24 -20.05
N ASP A 39 7.08 -2.83 -21.14
CA ASP A 39 7.67 -1.49 -21.26
C ASP A 39 6.64 -0.36 -21.07
N ALA A 40 5.39 -0.57 -21.50
CA ALA A 40 4.35 0.45 -21.34
C ALA A 40 3.92 0.57 -19.87
N GLU A 41 3.70 -0.56 -19.18
CA GLU A 41 3.41 -0.59 -17.75
C GLU A 41 4.55 0.06 -16.94
N VAL A 42 5.81 -0.22 -17.26
CA VAL A 42 6.96 0.39 -16.58
C VAL A 42 7.07 1.89 -16.88
N LYS A 43 6.86 2.30 -18.14
CA LYS A 43 6.96 3.70 -18.57
C LYS A 43 5.95 4.61 -17.87
N PHE A 44 4.74 4.12 -17.66
CA PHE A 44 3.64 4.89 -17.07
C PHE A 44 3.39 4.59 -15.60
N GLN A 45 4.23 3.76 -14.96
CA GLN A 45 4.13 3.46 -13.54
C GLN A 45 4.19 4.74 -12.73
N PRO A 46 3.18 5.02 -11.89
CA PRO A 46 3.23 6.13 -10.94
C PRO A 46 4.44 6.00 -10.02
N ALA A 47 5.05 7.13 -9.68
CA ALA A 47 6.02 7.17 -8.60
C ALA A 47 5.31 7.68 -7.35
N LEU A 48 5.65 7.09 -6.21
CA LEU A 48 4.94 7.24 -4.96
C LEU A 48 5.81 7.91 -3.91
N ASP A 49 5.19 8.78 -3.14
CA ASP A 49 5.65 9.11 -1.80
C ASP A 49 4.61 8.63 -0.77
N PHE A 50 4.97 8.66 0.50
CA PHE A 50 4.14 8.19 1.59
C PHE A 50 4.19 9.22 2.70
N ASP A 51 3.06 9.81 3.10
CA ASP A 51 3.01 10.66 4.29
C ASP A 51 3.37 9.82 5.52
N GLY A 52 3.94 10.45 6.55
CA GLY A 52 4.40 9.81 7.79
C GLY A 52 3.32 9.11 8.65
N ASP A 53 2.09 8.99 8.15
CA ASP A 53 0.90 8.57 8.89
C ASP A 53 0.39 7.16 8.55
N GLY A 54 1.08 6.43 7.66
CA GLY A 54 0.72 5.06 7.28
C GLY A 54 1.90 4.12 7.08
N CYS A 55 1.60 2.87 6.73
CA CYS A 55 2.61 1.88 6.39
C CYS A 55 3.36 2.24 5.11
N TYR A 56 4.56 1.67 4.93
CA TYR A 56 5.15 1.60 3.61
C TYR A 56 4.51 0.47 2.79
N GLN A 57 4.44 0.68 1.48
CA GLN A 57 4.16 -0.37 0.53
C GLN A 57 5.15 -1.54 0.74
N THR A 58 4.69 -2.78 0.62
CA THR A 58 5.54 -3.98 0.70
C THR A 58 5.05 -5.12 -0.20
N ALA A 59 5.79 -6.22 -0.30
CA ALA A 59 5.39 -7.38 -1.08
C ALA A 59 4.23 -8.13 -0.39
N ALA A 60 3.16 -8.34 -1.15
CA ALA A 60 2.00 -9.13 -0.74
C ALA A 60 2.23 -10.66 -0.80
N ILE A 61 3.14 -11.12 -1.66
CA ILE A 61 3.48 -12.53 -1.85
C ILE A 61 4.97 -12.66 -2.20
N ASP A 62 5.60 -13.75 -1.75
CA ASP A 62 7.00 -14.06 -2.08
C ASP A 62 7.14 -15.10 -3.22
N PRO A 63 8.36 -15.35 -3.74
CA PRO A 63 8.58 -16.35 -4.79
C PRO A 63 8.21 -17.79 -4.43
N ASP A 64 8.13 -18.11 -3.13
CA ASP A 64 7.74 -19.43 -2.63
C ASP A 64 6.21 -19.55 -2.47
N GLY A 65 5.47 -18.46 -2.66
CA GLY A 65 4.02 -18.39 -2.54
C GLY A 65 3.52 -18.11 -1.14
N ASN A 66 4.38 -17.70 -0.21
CA ASN A 66 3.95 -17.24 1.10
C ASN A 66 3.31 -15.85 0.97
N LEU A 67 2.15 -15.68 1.57
CA LEU A 67 1.44 -14.41 1.61
C LEU A 67 1.86 -13.58 2.80
N ASN A 68 1.84 -12.26 2.62
CA ASN A 68 2.18 -11.35 3.69
C ASN A 68 1.11 -11.46 4.79
N PRO A 69 1.50 -11.78 6.04
CA PRO A 69 0.54 -11.99 7.11
C PRO A 69 -0.14 -10.68 7.56
N GLY A 70 0.33 -9.53 7.08
CA GLY A 70 -0.12 -8.21 7.46
C GLY A 70 0.22 -7.86 8.91
N HIS A 71 -0.27 -6.72 9.35
CA HIS A 71 -0.09 -6.23 10.71
C HIS A 71 -1.44 -5.95 11.39
N GLY A 72 -1.46 -5.99 12.72
CA GLY A 72 -2.68 -5.69 13.47
C GLY A 72 -2.95 -4.18 13.51
N ALA A 73 -4.17 -3.77 13.17
CA ALA A 73 -4.66 -2.38 13.28
C ALA A 73 -5.03 -2.01 14.74
N THR A 74 -4.15 -2.29 15.70
CA THR A 74 -4.37 -2.04 17.14
C THR A 74 -3.38 -1.04 17.74
N GLY A 75 -2.28 -0.75 17.03
CA GLY A 75 -1.22 0.17 17.43
C GLY A 75 -1.48 1.61 16.97
N THR A 76 -0.43 2.35 16.61
CA THR A 76 -0.57 3.58 15.82
C THR A 76 -0.70 3.24 14.33
N PRO A 77 -1.26 4.13 13.49
CA PRO A 77 -1.37 3.91 12.05
C PRO A 77 -0.04 3.52 11.37
N GLU A 78 1.02 4.29 11.61
CA GLU A 78 2.36 4.13 11.07
C GLU A 78 3.22 3.08 11.82
N GLY A 79 2.80 2.75 13.04
CA GLY A 79 3.57 1.90 13.92
C GLY A 79 3.79 0.54 13.30
N ASP A 80 5.01 0.03 13.40
CA ASP A 80 5.32 -1.37 13.14
C ASP A 80 5.14 -1.84 11.68
N CYS A 81 5.01 -0.94 10.71
CA CYS A 81 4.87 -1.26 9.28
C CYS A 81 5.53 -0.23 8.33
N ARG A 82 6.44 0.60 8.85
CA ARG A 82 7.10 1.70 8.13
C ARG A 82 8.63 1.66 8.27
N ASP A 83 9.22 0.47 8.41
CA ASP A 83 10.67 0.34 8.41
C ASP A 83 11.20 0.25 6.94
N PRO A 84 12.44 0.69 6.66
CA PRO A 84 13.01 0.61 5.31
C PRO A 84 12.93 -0.78 4.64
N PRO A 85 13.13 -1.91 5.35
CA PRO A 85 13.01 -3.23 4.74
C PRO A 85 11.66 -3.53 4.07
N GLN A 86 10.54 -2.97 4.56
CA GLN A 86 9.23 -3.14 3.93
C GLN A 86 9.23 -2.54 2.54
N LEU A 87 9.74 -1.30 2.41
CA LEU A 87 9.82 -0.58 1.14
C LEU A 87 10.87 -1.20 0.20
N ASP A 88 12.03 -1.59 0.72
CA ASP A 88 13.09 -2.25 -0.04
C ASP A 88 12.63 -3.59 -0.63
N ASN A 89 11.69 -4.27 0.03
CA ASN A 89 11.09 -5.52 -0.42
C ASN A 89 9.63 -5.35 -0.84
N SER A 90 9.37 -4.29 -1.59
CA SER A 90 8.04 -4.03 -2.15
C SER A 90 7.86 -4.53 -3.57
N ASN A 91 6.59 -4.71 -3.96
CA ASN A 91 6.18 -4.85 -5.34
C ASN A 91 5.02 -3.90 -5.64
N THR A 92 4.95 -3.42 -6.88
CA THR A 92 3.70 -2.94 -7.48
C THR A 92 3.20 -4.03 -8.42
N TYR A 93 1.89 -4.21 -8.50
CA TYR A 93 1.25 -5.18 -9.40
C TYR A 93 0.43 -4.43 -10.42
N SER A 94 0.40 -4.89 -11.67
CA SER A 94 -0.40 -4.21 -12.70
C SER A 94 -1.23 -5.14 -13.55
N ARG A 95 -2.33 -4.59 -14.07
CA ARG A 95 -3.09 -5.16 -15.18
C ARG A 95 -3.51 -4.02 -16.10
N LYS A 96 -3.40 -4.25 -17.40
CA LYS A 96 -3.78 -3.27 -18.42
C LYS A 96 -4.85 -3.79 -19.36
N ARG A 97 -5.61 -2.85 -19.93
CA ARG A 97 -6.60 -3.04 -20.99
C ARG A 97 -6.45 -1.93 -22.01
N CYS A 98 -6.35 -2.27 -23.29
CA CYS A 98 -6.29 -1.32 -24.38
C CYS A 98 -7.45 -1.56 -25.34
N ASN A 99 -8.04 -0.48 -25.84
CA ASN A 99 -9.03 -0.47 -26.92
C ASN A 99 -9.28 0.98 -27.38
N ASN A 100 -9.77 1.13 -28.61
CA ASN A 100 -10.20 2.42 -29.16
C ASN A 100 -9.12 3.53 -29.07
N GLY A 101 -7.84 3.14 -29.16
CA GLY A 101 -6.70 4.06 -29.07
C GLY A 101 -6.33 4.49 -27.65
N PHE A 102 -7.00 3.97 -26.63
CA PHE A 102 -6.67 4.18 -25.22
C PHE A 102 -6.10 2.92 -24.60
N CYS A 103 -5.23 3.09 -23.60
CA CYS A 103 -4.84 2.03 -22.68
C CYS A 103 -5.13 2.51 -21.25
N ALA A 104 -5.79 1.67 -20.45
CA ALA A 104 -5.91 1.83 -19.01
C ALA A 104 -4.97 0.84 -18.33
N ILE A 105 -4.09 1.33 -17.45
CA ILE A 105 -3.16 0.52 -16.67
C ILE A 105 -3.47 0.75 -15.20
N MET A 106 -3.95 -0.28 -14.51
CA MET A 106 -4.14 -0.25 -13.06
C MET A 106 -2.87 -0.72 -12.38
N TYR A 107 -2.40 0.04 -11.40
CA TYR A 107 -1.29 -0.29 -10.52
C TYR A 107 -1.82 -0.48 -9.11
N GLU A 108 -1.66 -1.67 -8.55
CA GLU A 108 -2.05 -2.04 -7.19
C GLU A 108 -0.81 -2.11 -6.30
N THR A 109 -0.98 -1.66 -5.06
CA THR A 109 0.03 -1.75 -4.02
C THR A 109 -0.57 -2.30 -2.75
N TYR A 110 0.25 -3.01 -1.97
CA TYR A 110 -0.16 -3.64 -0.74
C TYR A 110 0.51 -2.99 0.46
N PHE A 111 -0.27 -2.81 1.53
CA PHE A 111 0.19 -2.37 2.84
C PHE A 111 -0.23 -3.37 3.91
N GLU A 112 0.59 -3.50 4.96
CA GLU A 112 0.34 -4.53 5.98
C GLU A 112 -0.94 -4.28 6.79
N LYS A 113 -1.40 -3.03 6.88
CA LYS A 113 -2.63 -2.60 7.54
C LYS A 113 -3.03 -1.21 7.07
N ASP A 114 -4.28 -0.86 7.37
CA ASP A 114 -4.81 0.48 7.29
C ASP A 114 -5.63 0.80 8.55
N GLN A 115 -5.44 2.01 9.08
CA GLN A 115 -5.95 2.38 10.39
C GLN A 115 -6.20 3.89 10.49
N ALA A 116 -7.46 4.26 10.73
CA ALA A 116 -7.88 5.65 10.93
C ALA A 116 -7.59 6.20 12.33
N VAL A 117 -7.68 5.35 13.36
CA VAL A 117 -7.59 5.76 14.78
C VAL A 117 -6.58 4.91 15.54
N GLY A 118 -5.52 5.54 16.05
CA GLY A 118 -4.53 4.89 16.90
C GLY A 118 -5.14 4.30 18.18
N GLY A 119 -4.70 3.11 18.58
CA GLY A 119 -5.09 2.45 19.84
C GLY A 119 -6.49 1.84 19.86
N SER A 120 -7.17 1.71 18.71
CA SER A 120 -8.50 1.13 18.59
C SER A 120 -8.65 0.33 17.29
N PHE A 121 -9.38 -0.80 17.35
CA PHE A 121 -9.83 -1.51 16.15
C PHE A 121 -10.98 -0.77 15.44
N LEU A 122 -11.55 0.27 16.08
CA LEU A 122 -12.59 1.10 15.48
C LEU A 122 -11.96 1.94 14.36
N GLY A 123 -12.23 1.54 13.11
CA GLY A 123 -11.79 2.26 11.92
C GLY A 123 -10.44 1.78 11.36
N GLY A 124 -10.11 0.50 11.45
CA GLY A 124 -8.94 -0.06 10.75
C GLY A 124 -9.10 -1.54 10.43
N HIS A 125 -8.23 -2.05 9.56
CA HIS A 125 -8.15 -3.45 9.18
C HIS A 125 -6.70 -3.90 8.95
N ARG A 126 -6.49 -5.20 9.11
CA ARG A 126 -5.28 -5.87 8.64
C ARG A 126 -5.36 -5.95 7.12
N HIS A 127 -4.21 -5.78 6.48
CA HIS A 127 -4.06 -5.64 5.04
C HIS A 127 -4.67 -4.34 4.53
N ASP A 128 -4.09 -3.82 3.47
CA ASP A 128 -4.70 -2.79 2.66
C ASP A 128 -4.21 -2.92 1.21
N TRP A 129 -5.08 -2.54 0.30
CA TRP A 129 -4.85 -2.57 -1.14
C TRP A 129 -5.39 -1.29 -1.75
N GLU A 130 -4.48 -0.48 -2.29
CA GLU A 130 -4.82 0.75 -2.97
C GLU A 130 -4.26 0.73 -4.39
N ASN A 131 -4.99 1.39 -5.30
CA ASN A 131 -4.62 1.41 -6.71
C ASN A 131 -4.72 2.76 -7.39
N ILE A 132 -4.01 2.84 -8.51
CA ILE A 132 -4.00 4.02 -9.36
C ILE A 132 -4.24 3.52 -10.78
N VAL A 133 -5.26 4.06 -11.44
CA VAL A 133 -5.49 3.79 -12.87
C VAL A 133 -4.93 4.94 -13.70
N VAL A 134 -3.99 4.62 -14.57
CA VAL A 134 -3.38 5.55 -15.52
C VAL A 134 -3.95 5.25 -16.91
N PHE A 135 -4.62 6.24 -17.49
CA PHE A 135 -5.11 6.16 -18.87
C PHE A 135 -4.14 6.88 -19.79
N THR A 136 -3.83 6.26 -20.92
CA THR A 136 -2.94 6.81 -21.93
C THR A 136 -3.57 6.78 -23.32
N GLN A 137 -3.12 7.68 -24.17
CA GLN A 137 -3.38 7.68 -25.61
C GLN A 137 -2.03 7.76 -26.33
N GLY A 138 -1.56 6.62 -26.82
CA GLY A 138 -0.17 6.46 -27.26
C GLY A 138 0.80 6.73 -26.11
N ASP A 139 1.69 7.71 -26.29
CA ASP A 139 2.72 8.06 -25.31
C ASP A 139 2.29 9.12 -24.28
N ASN A 140 1.05 9.62 -24.38
CA ASN A 140 0.55 10.66 -23.50
C ASN A 140 -0.32 10.07 -22.39
N VAL A 141 -0.03 10.43 -21.15
CA VAL A 141 -0.96 10.19 -20.03
C VAL A 141 -2.07 11.22 -20.10
N VAL A 142 -3.32 10.78 -20.22
CA VAL A 142 -4.49 11.65 -20.44
C VAL A 142 -5.39 11.76 -19.22
N ARG A 143 -5.33 10.77 -18.33
CA ARG A 143 -6.07 10.77 -17.06
C ARG A 143 -5.37 9.89 -16.04
N VAL A 144 -5.40 10.32 -14.78
CA VAL A 144 -4.96 9.52 -13.64
C VAL A 144 -6.07 9.49 -12.60
N ALA A 145 -6.35 8.30 -12.10
CA ALA A 145 -7.43 8.05 -11.15
C ALA A 145 -6.86 7.33 -9.91
N PRO A 146 -6.46 8.06 -8.87
CA PRO A 146 -6.11 7.47 -7.58
C PRO A 146 -7.35 6.90 -6.89
N SER A 147 -7.24 5.72 -6.29
CA SER A 147 -8.27 5.19 -5.41
C SER A 147 -8.32 5.97 -4.11
N CYS A 148 -9.54 6.17 -3.62
CA CYS A 148 -9.78 6.59 -2.24
C CYS A 148 -11.09 5.98 -1.72
N HIS A 149 -10.96 5.15 -0.69
CA HIS A 149 -12.08 4.42 -0.06
C HIS A 149 -12.93 3.64 -1.09
N GLY A 150 -12.25 2.98 -2.03
CA GLY A 150 -12.87 2.20 -3.10
C GLY A 150 -13.48 3.01 -4.25
N LYS A 151 -13.34 4.33 -4.26
CA LYS A 151 -13.81 5.23 -5.33
C LYS A 151 -12.66 5.94 -6.04
N TYR A 152 -12.99 6.69 -7.09
CA TYR A 152 -12.03 7.46 -7.90
C TYR A 152 -12.45 8.94 -8.02
N ASP A 153 -13.05 9.50 -6.97
CA ASP A 153 -13.64 10.85 -6.97
C ASP A 153 -12.59 11.94 -7.26
N ASN A 154 -11.31 11.66 -6.99
CA ASN A 154 -10.18 12.56 -7.23
C ASN A 154 -9.51 12.34 -8.60
N ALA A 155 -10.10 11.57 -9.50
CA ALA A 155 -9.53 11.34 -10.83
C ALA A 155 -9.48 12.63 -11.66
N ALA A 156 -8.33 12.89 -12.28
CA ALA A 156 -8.05 14.16 -12.95
C ALA A 156 -7.38 13.98 -14.31
N ASN A 157 -7.56 14.99 -15.17
CA ASN A 157 -6.90 15.10 -16.47
C ASN A 157 -5.72 16.09 -16.44
N GLU A 158 -5.58 16.83 -15.34
CA GLU A 158 -4.42 17.66 -15.00
C GLU A 158 -3.91 17.22 -13.64
N PHE A 159 -2.63 16.85 -13.56
CA PHE A 159 -2.03 16.22 -12.38
C PHE A 159 -0.51 16.43 -12.39
N PRO A 160 0.16 16.33 -11.24
CA PRO A 160 1.62 16.35 -11.17
C PRO A 160 2.21 15.14 -11.90
N ILE A 161 3.11 15.40 -12.83
CA ILE A 161 3.76 14.40 -13.66
C ILE A 161 5.23 14.77 -13.90
N ASP A 162 6.12 13.79 -13.83
CA ASP A 162 7.51 13.89 -14.27
C ASP A 162 7.73 13.02 -15.52
N GLY A 163 7.92 13.65 -16.68
CA GLY A 163 7.93 12.95 -17.97
C GLY A 163 6.61 12.22 -18.24
N SER A 164 6.64 10.88 -18.15
CA SER A 164 5.46 10.00 -18.29
C SER A 164 4.99 9.39 -16.95
N THR A 165 5.52 9.87 -15.83
CA THR A 165 5.34 9.30 -14.48
C THR A 165 4.44 10.19 -13.62
N PRO A 166 3.17 9.81 -13.37
CA PRO A 166 2.33 10.49 -12.39
C PRO A 166 2.95 10.44 -10.99
N LEU A 167 2.81 11.52 -10.22
CA LEU A 167 3.36 11.65 -8.85
C LEU A 167 2.24 11.64 -7.82
N LEU A 168 2.20 10.61 -6.97
CA LEU A 168 1.12 10.39 -6.02
C LEU A 168 1.64 10.14 -4.62
N VAL A 169 0.79 10.38 -3.62
CA VAL A 169 1.12 10.20 -2.20
C VAL A 169 0.08 9.31 -1.56
N TYR A 170 0.54 8.23 -0.90
CA TYR A 170 -0.30 7.46 0.02
C TYR A 170 -0.34 8.18 1.35
N HIS A 171 -1.53 8.48 1.85
CA HIS A 171 -1.73 9.34 3.01
C HIS A 171 -2.99 8.95 3.77
N LYS A 172 -3.10 9.42 5.01
CA LYS A 172 -4.33 9.34 5.79
C LYS A 172 -5.33 10.41 5.37
N ASP A 173 -6.54 10.00 4.97
CA ASP A 173 -7.60 10.92 4.55
C ASP A 173 -8.33 11.53 5.76
N GLY A 174 -7.74 12.58 6.34
CA GLY A 174 -8.31 13.30 7.46
C GLY A 174 -8.59 12.41 8.67
N ALA A 175 -9.87 12.26 9.03
CA ALA A 175 -10.30 11.40 10.15
C ALA A 175 -10.55 9.93 9.72
N GLY A 176 -10.50 9.65 8.42
CA GLY A 176 -10.67 8.32 7.85
C GLY A 176 -9.38 7.51 7.79
N THR A 177 -9.47 6.44 7.01
CA THR A 177 -8.41 5.52 6.62
C THR A 177 -7.52 6.13 5.52
N HIS A 178 -6.55 5.37 5.02
CA HIS A 178 -5.63 5.85 4.01
C HIS A 178 -6.22 5.81 2.60
N CYS A 179 -5.64 6.61 1.72
CA CYS A 179 -5.82 6.49 0.28
C CYS A 179 -4.75 7.25 -0.51
N TYR A 180 -4.88 7.28 -1.83
CA TYR A 180 -4.03 8.08 -2.69
C TYR A 180 -4.55 9.51 -2.92
N ARG A 181 -3.61 10.45 -2.93
CA ARG A 181 -3.80 11.82 -3.45
C ARG A 181 -2.70 12.17 -4.45
N PHE A 182 -2.93 13.20 -5.26
CA PHE A 182 -1.87 13.78 -6.06
C PHE A 182 -0.84 14.50 -5.19
N ALA A 183 0.43 14.47 -5.61
CA ALA A 183 1.51 15.21 -4.98
C ALA A 183 1.36 16.72 -5.16
N ASN A 184 1.54 17.47 -4.09
CA ASN A 184 1.62 18.93 -4.08
C ASN A 184 3.09 19.40 -4.18
N ASP A 185 3.31 20.72 -4.19
CA ASP A 185 4.64 21.31 -4.33
C ASP A 185 5.59 20.96 -3.17
N ALA A 186 5.06 20.79 -1.95
CA ALA A 186 5.86 20.42 -0.78
C ALA A 186 6.32 18.96 -0.87
N ASP A 187 5.42 18.02 -1.23
CA ASP A 187 5.78 16.61 -1.39
C ASP A 187 6.88 16.45 -2.46
N ARG A 188 6.81 17.23 -3.55
CA ARG A 188 7.83 17.22 -4.62
C ARG A 188 9.16 17.83 -4.20
N ALA A 189 9.14 18.78 -3.28
CA ALA A 189 10.35 19.40 -2.77
C ALA A 189 11.06 18.51 -1.73
N GLU A 190 10.28 17.85 -0.88
CA GLU A 190 10.79 17.09 0.28
C GLU A 190 10.02 15.77 0.45
N PRO A 191 10.29 14.73 -0.37
CA PRO A 191 9.65 13.43 -0.20
C PRO A 191 9.93 12.82 1.19
N GLU A 192 8.89 12.30 1.85
CA GLU A 192 8.96 11.85 3.25
C GLU A 192 9.48 10.41 3.42
N ASN A 193 9.50 9.62 2.35
CA ASN A 193 9.99 8.25 2.37
C ASN A 193 11.54 8.18 2.50
N PRO A 194 12.13 7.05 2.97
CA PRO A 194 13.55 6.97 3.32
C PRO A 194 14.49 7.08 2.12
N THR A 195 13.98 6.98 0.88
CA THR A 195 14.79 7.17 -0.31
C THR A 195 15.06 8.65 -0.61
N GLY A 196 14.29 9.58 -0.02
CA GLY A 196 14.37 11.01 -0.30
C GLY A 196 13.96 11.38 -1.73
N SER A 197 13.24 10.50 -2.41
CA SER A 197 12.75 10.68 -3.79
C SER A 197 11.43 9.96 -3.99
N PHE A 198 10.65 10.33 -5.02
CA PHE A 198 9.48 9.57 -5.42
C PHE A 198 9.91 8.15 -5.84
N PHE A 199 9.32 7.15 -5.19
CA PHE A 199 9.73 5.75 -5.24
C PHE A 199 8.93 4.96 -6.29
N LYS A 200 9.60 4.02 -6.97
CA LYS A 200 8.96 2.99 -7.81
C LYS A 200 9.44 1.61 -7.38
N ALA A 201 8.52 0.76 -6.96
CA ALA A 201 8.82 -0.64 -6.69
C ALA A 201 9.00 -1.45 -7.98
N PRO A 202 9.70 -2.60 -7.94
CA PRO A 202 9.64 -3.60 -8.99
C PRO A 202 8.20 -3.95 -9.37
N LEU A 203 7.89 -3.81 -10.67
CA LEU A 203 6.55 -3.93 -11.21
C LEU A 203 6.27 -5.33 -11.78
N VAL A 204 5.22 -5.99 -11.30
CA VAL A 204 4.77 -7.32 -11.76
C VAL A 204 3.50 -7.17 -12.60
N GLY A 205 3.66 -7.23 -13.92
CA GLY A 205 2.54 -7.09 -14.86
C GLY A 205 1.75 -8.38 -15.03
N TRP A 206 0.44 -8.27 -15.20
CA TRP A 206 -0.54 -9.37 -15.24
C TRP A 206 -0.14 -10.54 -16.15
N ASN A 207 0.47 -10.23 -17.29
CA ASN A 207 0.86 -11.21 -18.31
C ASN A 207 2.23 -11.85 -18.06
N ASN A 208 3.01 -11.32 -17.13
CA ASN A 208 4.43 -11.65 -16.93
C ASN A 208 4.74 -11.96 -15.46
N TRP A 209 3.77 -12.54 -14.75
CA TRP A 209 4.03 -13.12 -13.44
C TRP A 209 5.06 -14.24 -13.54
N PRO A 210 5.94 -14.45 -12.54
CA PRO A 210 6.91 -15.56 -12.55
C PRO A 210 6.26 -16.92 -12.79
N ASN A 211 5.06 -17.12 -12.25
CA ASN A 211 4.12 -18.16 -12.67
C ASN A 211 2.68 -17.75 -12.35
N THR A 212 1.70 -18.27 -13.09
CA THR A 212 0.28 -17.96 -12.87
C THR A 212 -0.26 -18.49 -11.55
N GLY A 213 0.33 -19.56 -10.99
CA GLY A 213 -0.06 -20.07 -9.68
C GLY A 213 0.18 -19.06 -8.54
N LEU A 214 1.29 -18.31 -8.58
CA LEU A 214 1.55 -17.22 -7.64
C LEU A 214 0.53 -16.09 -7.79
N ARG A 215 0.19 -15.73 -9.03
CA ARG A 215 -0.83 -14.72 -9.30
C ARG A 215 -2.18 -15.14 -8.71
N ASP A 216 -2.63 -16.34 -9.05
CA ASP A 216 -3.94 -16.85 -8.65
C ASP A 216 -4.00 -17.04 -7.12
N SER A 217 -2.89 -17.47 -6.50
CA SER A 217 -2.75 -17.53 -5.04
C SER A 217 -2.80 -16.14 -4.42
N MET A 218 -2.10 -15.15 -4.98
CA MET A 218 -2.14 -13.78 -4.47
C MET A 218 -3.57 -13.24 -4.49
N LEU A 219 -4.28 -13.34 -5.62
CA LEU A 219 -5.62 -12.75 -5.78
C LEU A 219 -6.69 -13.39 -4.88
N SER A 220 -6.62 -14.70 -4.64
CA SER A 220 -7.70 -15.46 -3.98
C SER A 220 -7.67 -15.49 -2.44
N ASN A 221 -6.68 -14.87 -1.81
CA ASN A 221 -6.44 -15.03 -0.36
C ASN A 221 -6.82 -13.82 0.50
N TRP A 222 -7.50 -12.83 -0.08
CA TRP A 222 -7.97 -11.68 0.66
C TRP A 222 -9.45 -11.79 1.01
N SER A 223 -9.87 -11.13 2.09
CA SER A 223 -11.23 -11.23 2.60
C SER A 223 -11.69 -9.93 3.25
N GLY A 224 -12.98 -9.79 3.51
CA GLY A 224 -13.54 -8.58 4.12
C GLY A 224 -13.60 -7.37 3.18
N GLY A 225 -13.48 -7.58 1.87
CA GLY A 225 -13.49 -6.51 0.86
C GLY A 225 -12.16 -5.78 0.71
N VAL A 226 -11.08 -6.31 1.28
CA VAL A 226 -9.74 -5.73 1.24
C VAL A 226 -8.89 -6.59 0.32
N GLY A 227 -8.89 -6.33 -0.98
CA GLY A 227 -8.16 -7.11 -1.98
C GLY A 227 -7.83 -6.29 -3.23
N PRO A 228 -6.87 -6.74 -4.05
CA PRO A 228 -6.50 -6.06 -5.28
C PRO A 228 -7.62 -6.19 -6.32
N LYS A 229 -7.88 -5.13 -7.08
CA LYS A 229 -8.95 -5.09 -8.08
C LYS A 229 -8.50 -5.54 -9.46
N LEU A 230 -7.54 -6.47 -9.53
CA LEU A 230 -6.95 -6.92 -10.78
C LEU A 230 -7.72 -8.07 -11.43
N ASP A 231 -8.73 -8.66 -10.80
CA ASP A 231 -9.44 -9.85 -11.27
C ASP A 231 -10.88 -9.58 -11.72
N ASP A 232 -11.89 -9.87 -10.90
CA ASP A 232 -13.31 -9.75 -11.24
C ASP A 232 -13.81 -8.31 -11.11
N GLU A 233 -13.22 -7.54 -10.21
CA GLU A 233 -13.48 -6.11 -10.03
C GLU A 233 -12.77 -5.21 -11.07
N PHE A 234 -11.87 -5.76 -11.89
CA PHE A 234 -11.03 -4.98 -12.81
C PHE A 234 -11.84 -4.09 -13.76
N GLY A 235 -12.83 -4.67 -14.45
CA GLY A 235 -13.64 -3.92 -15.40
C GLY A 235 -14.48 -2.81 -14.74
N ASP A 236 -15.11 -3.10 -13.61
CA ASP A 236 -15.94 -2.12 -12.90
C ASP A 236 -15.09 -0.99 -12.31
N SER A 237 -13.89 -1.31 -11.84
CA SER A 237 -12.92 -0.33 -11.34
C SER A 237 -12.41 0.57 -12.48
N LEU A 238 -12.08 0.00 -13.63
CA LEU A 238 -11.70 0.78 -14.81
C LEU A 238 -12.83 1.71 -15.27
N LYS A 239 -14.08 1.26 -15.22
CA LYS A 239 -15.24 2.09 -15.55
C LYS A 239 -15.37 3.28 -14.60
N ALA A 240 -15.27 3.03 -13.30
CA ALA A 240 -15.35 4.07 -12.29
C ALA A 240 -14.19 5.08 -12.41
N ALA A 241 -12.97 4.59 -12.65
CA ALA A 241 -11.78 5.40 -12.84
C ALA A 241 -11.84 6.26 -14.13
N ALA A 242 -12.35 5.71 -15.23
CA ALA A 242 -12.50 6.42 -16.50
C ALA A 242 -13.49 7.58 -16.38
N GLY A 243 -14.64 7.35 -15.74
CA GLY A 243 -15.70 8.34 -15.63
C GLY A 243 -16.10 8.90 -17.00
N ASP A 244 -16.27 10.21 -17.08
CA ASP A 244 -16.47 10.96 -18.33
C ASP A 244 -15.17 11.51 -18.94
N GLY A 245 -14.02 11.24 -18.31
CA GLY A 245 -12.71 11.78 -18.67
C GLY A 245 -12.01 11.05 -19.81
N VAL A 246 -12.45 9.84 -20.18
CA VAL A 246 -11.85 9.01 -21.24
C VAL A 246 -12.95 8.48 -22.18
N GLN A 247 -13.59 9.41 -22.89
CA GLN A 247 -14.71 9.08 -23.78
C GLN A 247 -14.23 8.21 -24.95
N GLY A 248 -14.73 6.97 -25.03
CA GLY A 248 -14.39 6.01 -26.07
C GLY A 248 -13.65 4.76 -25.58
N PHE A 249 -13.12 4.77 -24.36
CA PHE A 249 -12.57 3.58 -23.74
C PHE A 249 -13.70 2.64 -23.27
N ASP A 250 -13.64 1.36 -23.65
CA ASP A 250 -14.52 0.31 -23.14
C ASP A 250 -13.83 -0.44 -21.99
N PRO A 251 -14.31 -0.33 -20.74
CA PRO A 251 -13.66 -0.95 -19.61
C PRO A 251 -13.82 -2.48 -19.55
N TYR A 252 -14.54 -3.12 -20.47
CA TYR A 252 -14.81 -4.56 -20.46
C TYR A 252 -14.30 -5.31 -21.69
N VAL A 253 -13.65 -4.63 -22.64
CA VAL A 253 -13.19 -5.21 -23.91
C VAL A 253 -11.69 -5.00 -24.05
N ASP A 254 -10.97 -6.07 -24.39
CA ASP A 254 -9.58 -5.98 -24.85
C ASP A 254 -9.56 -5.88 -26.39
N GLU A 255 -8.50 -5.29 -26.96
CA GLU A 255 -8.28 -5.18 -28.43
C GLU A 255 -8.45 -6.49 -29.22
#